data_AF-A0AAV0WJ71-F1
#
_entry.id   AF-A0AAV0WJ71-F1
#
_cell.length_a   1.000
_cell.length_b   1.000
_cell.length_c   1.000
_cell.angle_alpha   90.00
_cell.angle_beta   90.00
_cell.angle_gamma   90.00
#
_symmetry.space_group_name_H-M   'P 1'
#
loop_
_entity.id
_entity.type
_entity.pdbx_description
1 polymer ?
#
loop_
_entity_poly.entity_id
_entity_poly.type
_entity_poly.pdbx_seq_one_letter_code
_entity_poly.pdbx_strand_id
1 'polypeptide(L)'
;MEGKRKKDGNTKNTLLTYFSKKSRNNKESCDDDHLNQTKTNDPETQNIVLSVDQPSCSTLKQDEIIDNELETNFRSNDIGLFTNCTLTDADKKLVLRNVWVPNVNYEFPLLEKYKARGLKFQYKWFTEFNFLVYSEIKQGVFCKYCLLFAKYGGIGGQPLGQLVSTAFSNWKKAKETFRNHSQLKYHLSSVLDADHFLTILDHKQVTIIEKLETNRTEKIKLNRSRLIPIIECVILCGQQEIALRGHRDSGKINGNY
;
A
#
# COMPACT_ATOMS: atom_id res chain seq x y z
N MET A 1 69.39 25.55 3.49
CA MET A 1 68.37 24.49 3.59
C MET A 1 67.72 24.61 4.96
N GLU A 2 66.42 24.70 5.17
CA GLU A 2 65.22 24.80 4.37
C GLU A 2 64.09 24.97 5.41
N GLY A 3 63.07 25.79 5.15
CA GLY A 3 61.99 25.95 6.13
C GLY A 3 60.97 27.03 5.81
N LYS A 4 60.40 27.01 4.59
CA LYS A 4 59.25 27.83 4.24
C LYS A 4 58.01 27.34 5.01
N ARG A 5 57.49 28.14 5.94
CA ARG A 5 56.13 27.98 6.49
C ARG A 5 55.11 28.34 5.40
N LYS A 6 54.37 27.35 4.90
CA LYS A 6 53.16 27.58 4.08
C LYS A 6 51.98 27.88 5.02
N LYS A 7 51.27 28.98 4.75
CA LYS A 7 49.98 29.31 5.35
C LYS A 7 48.90 28.52 4.61
N ASP A 8 48.11 27.75 5.33
CA ASP A 8 46.92 27.08 4.80
C ASP A 8 45.81 28.11 4.56
N GLY A 9 45.38 28.21 3.30
CA GLY A 9 44.25 29.03 2.87
C GLY A 9 42.93 28.35 3.21
N ASN A 10 42.11 29.06 3.98
CA ASN A 10 40.76 28.70 4.37
C ASN A 10 39.80 28.80 3.16
N THR A 11 39.50 27.67 2.51
CA THR A 11 38.51 27.63 1.42
C THR A 11 37.11 27.43 2.00
N LYS A 12 36.36 28.54 2.11
CA LYS A 12 34.93 28.51 2.45
C LYS A 12 34.15 27.89 1.29
N ASN A 13 33.62 26.68 1.49
CA ASN A 13 32.68 26.06 0.56
C ASN A 13 31.35 26.81 0.61
N THR A 14 31.04 27.59 -0.43
CA THR A 14 29.75 28.25 -0.59
C THR A 14 28.74 27.34 -1.30
N LEU A 15 27.47 27.49 -0.92
CA LEU A 15 26.28 26.79 -1.46
C LEU A 15 26.20 26.79 -3.00
N LEU A 16 26.90 27.73 -3.65
CA LEU A 16 26.99 27.87 -5.11
C LEU A 16 27.70 26.67 -5.78
N THR A 17 28.65 26.01 -5.10
CA THR A 17 29.37 24.86 -5.67
C THR A 17 28.54 23.58 -5.72
N TYR A 18 27.43 23.53 -4.96
CA TYR A 18 26.55 22.37 -4.90
C TYR A 18 25.64 22.24 -6.13
N PHE A 19 25.26 23.35 -6.77
CA PHE A 19 24.28 23.36 -7.86
C PHE A 19 24.87 23.41 -9.28
N SER A 20 26.18 23.64 -9.43
CA SER A 20 26.80 23.82 -10.77
C SER A 20 27.16 22.55 -11.54
N LYS A 21 26.62 21.37 -11.19
CA LYS A 21 26.85 20.14 -11.97
C LYS A 21 25.56 19.47 -12.42
N LYS A 22 24.93 20.04 -13.46
CA LYS A 22 24.48 19.29 -14.66
C LYS A 22 23.96 20.26 -15.74
N SER A 23 24.70 20.43 -16.84
CA SER A 23 24.06 20.66 -18.15
C SER A 23 24.94 20.12 -19.29
N ARG A 24 24.27 19.38 -20.18
CA ARG A 24 24.49 19.14 -21.62
C ARG A 24 23.34 18.23 -22.02
N ASN A 25 22.22 18.82 -22.43
CA ASN A 25 21.81 19.12 -23.80
C ASN A 25 21.06 17.94 -24.43
N ASN A 26 19.75 18.11 -24.65
CA ASN A 26 19.15 18.03 -25.97
C ASN A 26 17.87 18.88 -26.00
N LYS A 27 17.66 19.53 -27.14
CA LYS A 27 16.63 20.52 -27.48
C LYS A 27 15.80 19.94 -28.63
N GLU A 28 14.49 20.16 -28.60
CA GLU A 28 13.47 20.22 -29.69
C GLU A 28 12.11 19.90 -29.03
N SER A 29 11.28 20.89 -28.66
CA SER A 29 10.39 21.82 -29.39
C SER A 29 8.96 21.28 -29.56
N CYS A 30 8.00 22.06 -29.03
CA CYS A 30 6.58 22.28 -29.39
C CYS A 30 5.72 21.07 -29.85
N ASP A 31 4.55 20.79 -29.27
CA ASP A 31 3.36 21.64 -29.37
C ASP A 31 2.43 21.58 -28.14
N ASP A 32 1.71 22.68 -27.95
CA ASP A 32 0.56 22.88 -27.05
C ASP A 32 -0.61 21.95 -27.45
N ASP A 33 -1.34 21.40 -26.47
CA ASP A 33 -2.76 21.11 -26.70
C ASP A 33 -3.63 21.28 -25.44
N HIS A 34 -4.78 21.88 -25.70
CA HIS A 34 -5.67 22.50 -24.74
C HIS A 34 -6.78 21.53 -24.28
N LEU A 35 -7.11 21.67 -22.99
CA LEU A 35 -8.34 21.34 -22.27
C LEU A 35 -9.59 20.82 -23.06
N ASN A 36 -10.07 19.68 -22.59
CA ASN A 36 -11.46 19.32 -22.22
C ASN A 36 -12.67 19.44 -23.18
N GLN A 37 -13.39 18.30 -23.18
CA GLN A 37 -14.85 18.12 -23.02
C GLN A 37 -15.77 18.24 -24.24
N THR A 38 -16.51 17.15 -24.48
CA THR A 38 -17.98 17.16 -24.67
C THR A 38 -18.52 15.73 -24.45
N LYS A 39 -19.28 15.50 -23.36
CA LYS A 39 -20.77 15.37 -23.32
C LYS A 39 -21.27 14.10 -24.04
N THR A 40 -21.60 13.04 -23.30
CA THR A 40 -22.96 12.67 -22.84
C THR A 40 -24.00 12.68 -23.95
N ASN A 41 -24.59 11.52 -24.25
CA ASN A 41 -25.98 11.33 -24.68
C ASN A 41 -26.32 9.83 -24.65
N ASP A 42 -26.96 9.38 -23.58
CA ASP A 42 -28.04 8.39 -23.60
C ASP A 42 -29.35 9.17 -23.86
N PRO A 43 -30.48 8.60 -24.35
CA PRO A 43 -31.04 7.37 -23.77
C PRO A 43 -31.91 6.47 -24.68
N GLU A 44 -32.46 5.44 -24.01
CA GLU A 44 -33.73 4.72 -24.25
C GLU A 44 -33.73 3.34 -24.94
N THR A 45 -33.69 2.32 -24.07
CA THR A 45 -34.62 1.18 -23.93
C THR A 45 -35.62 0.90 -25.06
N GLN A 46 -35.65 -0.36 -25.55
CA GLN A 46 -36.88 -1.17 -25.68
C GLN A 46 -36.58 -2.68 -25.53
N ASN A 47 -37.32 -3.32 -24.61
CA ASN A 47 -37.44 -4.77 -24.41
C ASN A 47 -38.34 -5.40 -25.48
N ILE A 48 -38.00 -6.58 -26.00
CA ILE A 48 -38.95 -7.52 -26.59
C ILE A 48 -38.61 -8.95 -26.13
N VAL A 49 -39.58 -9.55 -25.42
CA VAL A 49 -39.68 -10.98 -25.07
C VAL A 49 -40.81 -11.55 -25.93
N LEU A 50 -40.65 -12.76 -26.49
CA LEU A 50 -41.68 -13.76 -26.87
C LEU A 50 -40.92 -14.99 -27.44
N SER A 51 -40.79 -16.10 -26.71
CA SER A 51 -41.71 -17.27 -26.61
C SER A 51 -41.45 -18.37 -27.65
N VAL A 52 -40.92 -19.50 -27.13
CA VAL A 52 -41.22 -20.93 -27.36
C VAL A 52 -41.51 -21.42 -28.80
N ASP A 53 -40.73 -22.41 -29.27
CA ASP A 53 -41.24 -23.74 -29.69
C ASP A 53 -40.09 -24.74 -29.94
N GLN A 54 -40.22 -25.94 -29.36
CA GLN A 54 -39.47 -27.16 -29.71
C GLN A 54 -40.13 -27.86 -30.90
N PRO A 55 -39.35 -28.63 -31.69
CA PRO A 55 -39.76 -30.03 -31.89
C PRO A 55 -38.59 -31.04 -31.78
N SER A 56 -39.03 -32.29 -31.71
CA SER A 56 -38.38 -33.53 -31.26
C SER A 56 -37.28 -34.15 -32.13
N CYS A 57 -36.31 -34.76 -31.42
CA CYS A 57 -35.74 -36.12 -31.53
C CYS A 57 -35.27 -36.70 -32.88
N SER A 58 -33.95 -36.98 -32.96
CA SER A 58 -33.42 -38.26 -33.44
C SER A 58 -32.00 -38.54 -32.90
N THR A 59 -31.83 -39.70 -32.29
CA THR A 59 -30.66 -40.27 -31.59
C THR A 59 -29.40 -40.48 -32.44
N LEU A 60 -28.24 -40.59 -31.74
CA LEU A 60 -26.92 -41.24 -32.04
C LEU A 60 -25.78 -40.20 -31.99
N LYS A 61 -24.73 -40.25 -31.14
CA LYS A 61 -24.08 -41.27 -30.28
C LYS A 61 -23.40 -40.58 -29.08
N GLN A 62 -23.09 -41.37 -28.06
CA GLN A 62 -22.21 -41.05 -26.93
C GLN A 62 -20.96 -40.29 -27.37
N ASP A 63 -20.63 -39.22 -26.64
CA ASP A 63 -19.33 -39.01 -26.01
C ASP A 63 -19.51 -38.03 -24.85
N GLU A 64 -18.91 -38.35 -23.71
CA GLU A 64 -19.04 -37.66 -22.44
C GLU A 64 -18.45 -36.24 -22.53
N ILE A 65 -19.29 -35.22 -22.37
CA ILE A 65 -18.87 -33.85 -22.07
C ILE A 65 -19.49 -33.49 -20.72
N ILE A 66 -18.91 -34.05 -19.66
CA ILE A 66 -19.00 -33.51 -18.32
C ILE A 66 -17.53 -33.37 -17.90
N ASP A 67 -17.15 -32.17 -17.46
CA ASP A 67 -15.86 -31.81 -16.83
C ASP A 67 -15.13 -30.68 -17.55
N ASN A 68 -15.72 -29.49 -17.57
CA ASN A 68 -14.90 -28.27 -17.72
C ASN A 68 -15.39 -27.04 -16.93
N GLU A 69 -16.47 -27.17 -16.16
CA GLU A 69 -16.96 -26.09 -15.27
C GLU A 69 -16.85 -26.40 -13.78
N LEU A 70 -16.38 -27.61 -13.39
CA LEU A 70 -16.21 -27.98 -11.97
C LEU A 70 -14.76 -27.83 -11.46
N GLU A 71 -13.77 -27.70 -12.35
CA GLU A 71 -12.36 -27.54 -11.96
C GLU A 71 -11.95 -26.08 -11.67
N THR A 72 -12.77 -25.10 -12.03
CA THR A 72 -12.48 -23.67 -11.81
C THR A 72 -12.78 -23.19 -10.39
N ASN A 73 -13.31 -24.06 -9.52
CA ASN A 73 -13.63 -23.76 -8.11
C ASN A 73 -12.61 -24.31 -7.09
N PHE A 74 -11.41 -24.70 -7.53
CA PHE A 74 -10.34 -25.09 -6.60
C PHE A 74 -9.86 -23.88 -5.78
N ARG A 75 -10.34 -23.83 -4.53
CA ARG A 75 -9.83 -22.96 -3.45
C ARG A 75 -9.84 -21.48 -3.83
N SER A 76 -11.01 -20.97 -4.18
CA SER A 76 -11.28 -19.54 -4.28
C SER A 76 -10.59 -18.78 -3.13
N ASN A 77 -9.65 -17.89 -3.48
CA ASN A 77 -8.78 -17.12 -2.57
C ASN A 77 -7.56 -17.86 -1.97
N ASP A 78 -6.98 -18.84 -2.68
CA ASP A 78 -5.66 -19.38 -2.31
C ASP A 78 -4.58 -18.29 -2.31
N ILE A 79 -3.79 -18.25 -1.24
CA ILE A 79 -2.76 -17.21 -1.04
C ILE A 79 -1.71 -17.17 -2.17
N GLY A 80 -1.48 -18.31 -2.82
CA GLY A 80 -0.56 -18.47 -3.94
C GLY A 80 -0.95 -17.65 -5.17
N LEU A 81 -2.23 -17.29 -5.33
CA LEU A 81 -2.71 -16.43 -6.42
C LEU A 81 -2.26 -14.98 -6.25
N PHE A 82 -1.99 -14.54 -5.03
CA PHE A 82 -1.58 -13.18 -4.69
C PHE A 82 -0.05 -13.01 -4.64
N THR A 83 0.70 -14.03 -5.06
CA THR A 83 2.17 -13.99 -5.06
C THR A 83 2.70 -13.29 -6.31
N ASN A 84 3.69 -12.40 -6.15
CA ASN A 84 4.34 -11.64 -7.22
C ASN A 84 3.41 -10.72 -8.04
N CYS A 85 2.27 -10.33 -7.48
CA CYS A 85 1.33 -9.39 -8.09
C CYS A 85 1.26 -8.08 -7.30
N THR A 86 0.92 -7.00 -7.98
CA THR A 86 0.58 -5.72 -7.33
C THR A 86 -0.82 -5.84 -6.72
N LEU A 87 -0.91 -5.84 -5.39
CA LEU A 87 -2.17 -6.06 -4.68
C LEU A 87 -2.93 -4.75 -4.46
N THR A 88 -4.20 -4.75 -4.86
CA THR A 88 -5.14 -3.68 -4.55
C THR A 88 -5.59 -3.76 -3.09
N ASP A 89 -6.22 -2.69 -2.59
CA ASP A 89 -6.76 -2.71 -1.22
C ASP A 89 -7.91 -3.72 -1.06
N ALA A 90 -8.64 -4.02 -2.15
CA ALA A 90 -9.63 -5.09 -2.16
C ALA A 90 -8.97 -6.48 -1.97
N ASP A 91 -7.85 -6.73 -2.65
CA ASP A 91 -7.10 -7.99 -2.52
C ASP A 91 -6.53 -8.15 -1.10
N LYS A 92 -5.96 -7.09 -0.55
CA LYS A 92 -5.46 -7.10 0.84
C LYS A 92 -6.59 -7.42 1.82
N LYS A 93 -7.76 -6.82 1.65
CA LYS A 93 -8.94 -7.10 2.48
C LYS A 93 -9.38 -8.56 2.34
N LEU A 94 -9.40 -9.08 1.12
CA LEU A 94 -9.76 -10.46 0.81
C LEU A 94 -8.81 -11.44 1.50
N VAL A 95 -7.50 -11.25 1.40
CA VAL A 95 -6.48 -12.10 2.05
C VAL A 95 -6.54 -11.99 3.58
N LEU A 96 -6.82 -10.82 4.14
CA LEU A 96 -6.89 -10.66 5.59
C LEU A 96 -8.14 -11.29 6.22
N ARG A 97 -9.28 -11.29 5.51
CA ARG A 97 -10.58 -11.76 6.05
C ARG A 97 -11.02 -13.12 5.55
N ASN A 98 -10.83 -13.38 4.26
CA ASN A 98 -11.47 -14.48 3.53
C ASN A 98 -10.45 -15.29 2.72
N VAL A 99 -9.22 -15.40 3.21
CA VAL A 99 -8.22 -16.28 2.59
C VAL A 99 -8.64 -17.73 2.74
N TRP A 100 -8.37 -18.54 1.71
CA TRP A 100 -8.61 -19.97 1.81
C TRP A 100 -7.72 -20.60 2.89
N VAL A 101 -8.32 -21.41 3.76
CA VAL A 101 -7.62 -22.19 4.78
C VAL A 101 -8.05 -23.65 4.66
N PRO A 102 -7.12 -24.61 4.62
CA PRO A 102 -7.45 -26.02 4.66
C PRO A 102 -8.31 -26.38 5.87
N ASN A 103 -9.19 -27.38 5.75
CA ASN A 103 -9.95 -27.88 6.89
C ASN A 103 -9.04 -28.68 7.85
N VAL A 104 -9.52 -28.96 9.08
CA VAL A 104 -8.74 -29.67 10.11
C VAL A 104 -8.35 -31.10 9.66
N ASN A 105 -9.21 -31.74 8.86
CA ASN A 105 -9.03 -33.10 8.35
C ASN A 105 -8.27 -33.13 7.02
N TYR A 106 -7.72 -31.99 6.57
CA TYR A 106 -7.08 -31.88 5.27
C TYR A 106 -5.78 -32.67 5.25
N GLU A 107 -5.63 -33.55 4.26
CA GLU A 107 -4.42 -34.33 4.09
C GLU A 107 -3.38 -33.54 3.30
N PHE A 108 -2.41 -32.98 4.03
CA PHE A 108 -1.31 -32.27 3.38
C PHE A 108 -0.46 -33.21 2.51
N PRO A 109 -0.12 -32.79 1.27
CA PRO A 109 0.61 -33.63 0.34
C PRO A 109 2.01 -33.97 0.86
N LEU A 110 2.41 -35.23 0.68
CA LEU A 110 3.75 -35.71 1.00
C LEU A 110 4.66 -35.45 -0.20
N LEU A 111 5.42 -34.36 -0.14
CA LEU A 111 6.38 -34.01 -1.19
C LEU A 111 7.45 -35.10 -1.35
N GLU A 112 7.84 -35.41 -2.59
CA GLU A 112 8.83 -36.45 -2.94
C GLU A 112 10.11 -36.34 -2.08
N LYS A 113 10.60 -35.11 -1.88
CA LYS A 113 11.79 -34.79 -1.08
C LYS A 113 11.71 -35.17 0.40
N TYR A 114 10.50 -35.44 0.91
CA TYR A 114 10.25 -35.86 2.29
C TYR A 114 9.62 -37.24 2.43
N LYS A 115 9.34 -37.92 1.32
CA LYS A 115 8.71 -39.24 1.30
C LYS A 115 9.46 -40.25 2.19
N ALA A 116 10.79 -40.27 2.11
CA ALA A 116 11.65 -41.13 2.92
C ALA A 116 11.55 -40.89 4.45
N ARG A 117 11.12 -39.69 4.88
CA ARG A 117 10.97 -39.35 6.31
C ARG A 117 9.53 -39.14 6.73
N GLY A 118 8.57 -39.28 5.81
CA GLY A 118 7.15 -39.01 6.06
C GLY A 118 6.84 -37.58 6.51
N LEU A 119 7.68 -36.59 6.21
CA LEU A 119 7.48 -35.21 6.71
C LEU A 119 6.48 -34.47 5.83
N LYS A 120 5.41 -33.96 6.44
CA LYS A 120 4.40 -33.11 5.81
C LYS A 120 4.10 -31.89 6.69
N PHE A 121 3.41 -30.90 6.11
CA PHE A 121 2.90 -29.77 6.88
C PHE A 121 1.92 -30.27 7.96
N GLN A 122 1.92 -29.62 9.12
CA GLN A 122 1.06 -29.98 10.24
C GLN A 122 0.03 -28.89 10.50
N TYR A 123 -1.25 -29.26 10.57
CA TYR A 123 -2.36 -28.33 10.84
C TYR A 123 -2.14 -27.51 12.13
N LYS A 124 -1.55 -28.13 13.16
CA LYS A 124 -1.23 -27.48 14.45
C LYS A 124 -0.35 -26.23 14.31
N TRP A 125 0.38 -26.07 13.21
CA TRP A 125 1.19 -24.87 13.00
C TRP A 125 0.32 -23.63 12.73
N PHE A 126 -0.91 -23.77 12.24
CA PHE A 126 -1.83 -22.63 12.13
C PHE A 126 -2.21 -22.05 13.50
N THR A 127 -2.41 -22.92 14.50
CA THR A 127 -2.73 -22.48 15.86
C THR A 127 -1.52 -21.89 16.57
N GLU A 128 -0.30 -22.39 16.29
CA GLU A 128 0.93 -21.84 16.87
C GLU A 128 1.38 -20.53 16.21
N PHE A 129 1.09 -20.36 14.91
CA PHE A 129 1.56 -19.22 14.11
C PHE A 129 0.42 -18.69 13.22
N ASN A 130 -0.36 -17.75 13.77
CA ASN A 130 -1.56 -17.17 13.15
C ASN A 130 -1.33 -16.40 11.83
N PHE A 131 -0.08 -16.08 11.50
CA PHE A 131 0.31 -15.42 10.26
C PHE A 131 0.53 -16.40 9.10
N LEU A 132 0.61 -17.70 9.37
CA LEU A 132 0.84 -18.72 8.34
C LEU A 132 -0.43 -19.00 7.55
N VAL A 133 -0.30 -19.05 6.23
CA VAL A 133 -1.34 -19.49 5.31
C VAL A 133 -0.74 -20.49 4.33
N TYR A 134 -1.40 -21.64 4.18
CA TYR A 134 -0.98 -22.66 3.23
C TYR A 134 -1.56 -22.38 1.85
N SER A 135 -0.75 -22.56 0.81
CA SER A 135 -1.15 -22.55 -0.58
C SER A 135 -1.10 -23.97 -1.11
N GLU A 136 -2.24 -24.48 -1.58
CA GLU A 136 -2.33 -25.77 -2.25
C GLU A 136 -1.66 -25.68 -3.62
N ILE A 137 -1.88 -24.58 -4.34
CA ILE A 137 -1.32 -24.31 -5.67
C ILE A 137 0.22 -24.29 -5.64
N LYS A 138 0.82 -23.66 -4.62
CA LYS A 138 2.28 -23.57 -4.47
C LYS A 138 2.87 -24.66 -3.55
N GLN A 139 2.02 -25.55 -3.02
CA GLN A 139 2.38 -26.65 -2.11
C GLN A 139 3.30 -26.22 -0.95
N GLY A 140 2.99 -25.08 -0.34
CA GLY A 140 3.84 -24.47 0.68
C GLY A 140 3.15 -23.36 1.43
N VAL A 141 3.87 -22.73 2.34
CA VAL A 141 3.31 -21.77 3.29
C VAL A 141 3.86 -20.37 3.04
N PHE A 142 2.99 -19.39 3.23
CA PHE A 142 3.32 -17.97 3.20
C PHE A 142 2.96 -17.31 4.53
N CYS A 143 3.57 -16.17 4.78
CA CYS A 143 3.15 -15.25 5.82
C CYS A 143 2.21 -14.21 5.21
N LYS A 144 0.93 -14.22 5.59
CA LYS A 144 -0.07 -13.33 4.98
C LYS A 144 0.30 -11.85 5.15
N TYR A 145 0.76 -11.44 6.33
CA TYR A 145 1.12 -10.04 6.58
C TYR A 145 2.30 -9.60 5.72
N CYS A 146 3.37 -10.40 5.72
CA CYS A 146 4.56 -10.07 4.96
C CYS A 146 4.31 -10.10 3.46
N LEU A 147 3.49 -11.02 2.96
CA LEU A 147 3.11 -11.05 1.54
C LEU A 147 2.39 -9.77 1.11
N LEU A 148 1.53 -9.23 1.97
CA LEU A 148 0.72 -8.05 1.65
C LEU A 148 1.47 -6.72 1.81
N PHE A 149 2.31 -6.60 2.85
CA PHE A 149 2.85 -5.30 3.29
C PHE A 149 4.38 -5.21 3.25
N ALA A 150 5.11 -6.32 3.21
CA ALA A 150 6.57 -6.26 3.20
C ALA A 150 7.08 -5.82 1.82
N LYS A 151 7.83 -4.72 1.78
CA LYS A 151 8.48 -4.22 0.56
C LYS A 151 9.92 -4.69 0.40
N TYR A 152 10.62 -4.88 1.52
CA TYR A 152 12.03 -5.27 1.58
C TYR A 152 12.35 -5.99 2.88
N GLY A 153 13.39 -6.84 2.86
CA GLY A 153 13.85 -7.69 3.95
C GLY A 153 14.66 -6.99 5.05
N GLY A 154 14.52 -5.67 5.21
CA GLY A 154 15.21 -4.89 6.24
C GLY A 154 16.13 -3.79 5.70
N ILE A 155 17.19 -3.49 6.45
CA ILE A 155 18.11 -2.38 6.15
C ILE A 155 18.88 -2.67 4.86
N GLY A 156 18.94 -1.69 3.97
CA GLY A 156 19.65 -1.82 2.69
C GLY A 156 18.86 -2.49 1.57
N GLY A 157 17.55 -2.68 1.73
CA GLY A 157 16.68 -3.14 0.63
C GLY A 157 16.90 -4.61 0.24
N GLN A 158 17.28 -5.46 1.20
CA GLN A 158 17.49 -6.88 0.95
C GLN A 158 16.24 -7.53 0.34
N PRO A 159 16.40 -8.49 -0.58
CA PRO A 159 15.27 -9.19 -1.17
C PRO A 159 14.51 -9.97 -0.10
N LEU A 160 13.20 -10.06 -0.28
CA LEU A 160 12.33 -10.85 0.59
C LEU A 160 12.61 -12.34 0.37
N GLY A 161 12.61 -13.10 1.46
CA GLY A 161 13.00 -14.50 1.46
C GLY A 161 11.84 -15.47 1.35
N GLN A 162 12.07 -16.66 1.90
CA GLN A 162 11.04 -17.69 2.10
C GLN A 162 9.90 -17.15 2.98
N LEU A 163 8.68 -17.66 2.76
CA LEU A 163 7.40 -17.21 3.34
C LEU A 163 6.80 -15.96 2.69
N VAL A 164 7.56 -15.23 1.87
CA VAL A 164 7.08 -14.00 1.21
C VAL A 164 7.18 -14.16 -0.30
N SER A 165 8.40 -14.10 -0.87
CA SER A 165 8.60 -14.24 -2.31
C SER A 165 8.48 -15.69 -2.79
N THR A 166 8.80 -16.64 -1.92
CA THR A 166 8.75 -18.07 -2.22
C THR A 166 8.02 -18.84 -1.13
N ALA A 167 7.23 -19.83 -1.55
CA ALA A 167 6.51 -20.70 -0.63
C ALA A 167 7.51 -21.49 0.23
N PHE A 168 7.33 -21.45 1.54
CA PHE A 168 8.12 -22.28 2.43
C PHE A 168 7.60 -23.71 2.43
N SER A 169 8.48 -24.66 2.11
CA SER A 169 8.15 -26.09 2.11
C SER A 169 9.16 -26.93 2.89
N ASN A 170 10.07 -26.32 3.68
CA ASN A 170 11.10 -27.08 4.39
C ASN A 170 10.65 -27.58 5.77
N TRP A 171 9.98 -28.73 5.81
CA TRP A 171 9.36 -29.24 7.04
C TRP A 171 10.35 -29.66 8.14
N LYS A 172 11.63 -29.90 7.80
CA LYS A 172 12.66 -30.29 8.79
C LYS A 172 12.96 -29.19 9.82
N LYS A 173 12.88 -27.93 9.40
CA LYS A 173 13.19 -26.75 10.24
C LYS A 173 12.01 -25.80 10.39
N ALA A 174 10.79 -26.26 10.08
CA ALA A 174 9.60 -25.42 10.00
C ALA A 174 9.41 -24.53 11.25
N LYS A 175 9.35 -25.13 12.44
CA LYS A 175 9.13 -24.39 13.69
C LYS A 175 10.22 -23.36 13.98
N GLU A 176 11.48 -23.72 13.75
CA GLU A 176 12.63 -22.81 13.92
C GLU A 176 12.52 -21.63 12.96
N THR A 177 12.26 -21.90 11.67
CA THR A 177 12.10 -20.86 10.66
C THR A 177 10.91 -19.95 10.93
N PHE A 178 9.77 -20.48 11.37
CA PHE A 178 8.59 -19.67 11.70
C PHE A 178 8.83 -18.77 12.90
N ARG A 179 9.48 -19.27 13.95
CA ARG A 179 9.87 -18.47 15.12
C ARG A 179 10.84 -17.36 14.74
N ASN A 180 11.89 -17.69 13.98
CA ASN A 180 12.86 -16.70 13.52
C ASN A 180 12.18 -15.65 12.64
N HIS A 181 11.26 -16.06 11.74
CA HIS A 181 10.51 -15.14 10.89
C HIS A 181 9.65 -14.16 11.71
N SER A 182 8.97 -14.63 12.76
CA SER A 182 8.14 -13.78 13.61
C SER A 182 8.92 -12.67 14.34
N GLN A 183 10.24 -12.85 14.51
CA GLN A 183 11.13 -11.88 15.15
C GLN A 183 11.74 -10.88 14.15
N LEU A 184 11.53 -11.07 12.84
CA LEU A 184 12.09 -10.17 11.83
C LEU A 184 11.39 -8.81 11.87
N LYS A 185 12.18 -7.75 11.72
CA LYS A 185 11.66 -6.37 11.77
C LYS A 185 10.57 -6.11 10.73
N TYR A 186 10.78 -6.56 9.49
CA TYR A 186 9.80 -6.37 8.43
C TYR A 186 8.50 -7.13 8.71
N HIS A 187 8.55 -8.27 9.42
CA HIS A 187 7.35 -8.98 9.83
C HIS A 187 6.56 -8.16 10.85
N LEU A 188 7.23 -7.67 11.91
CA LEU A 188 6.59 -6.83 12.92
C LEU A 188 5.97 -5.57 12.29
N SER A 189 6.68 -4.89 11.40
CA SER A 189 6.14 -3.75 10.65
C SER A 189 4.94 -4.16 9.79
N SER A 190 4.99 -5.29 9.10
CA SER A 190 3.88 -5.77 8.26
C SER A 190 2.64 -6.13 9.08
N VAL A 191 2.81 -6.63 10.29
CA VAL A 191 1.70 -6.89 11.23
C VAL A 191 1.06 -5.56 11.66
N LEU A 192 1.85 -4.57 12.03
CA LEU A 192 1.35 -3.24 12.38
C LEU A 192 0.63 -2.55 11.21
N ASP A 193 1.19 -2.65 10.01
CA ASP A 193 0.58 -2.10 8.79
C ASP A 193 -0.76 -2.78 8.49
N ALA A 194 -0.85 -4.10 8.69
CA ALA A 194 -2.10 -4.85 8.53
C ALA A 194 -3.15 -4.43 9.57
N ASP A 195 -2.76 -4.25 10.83
CA ASP A 195 -3.66 -3.80 11.89
C ASP A 195 -4.17 -2.38 11.59
N HIS A 196 -3.29 -1.45 11.21
CA HIS A 196 -3.70 -0.11 10.79
C HIS A 196 -4.66 -0.16 9.60
N PHE A 197 -4.34 -0.95 8.57
CA PHE A 197 -5.20 -1.13 7.41
C PHE A 197 -6.60 -1.63 7.81
N LEU A 198 -6.69 -2.62 8.69
CA LEU A 198 -7.96 -3.12 9.21
C LEU A 198 -8.72 -2.08 10.04
N THR A 199 -8.04 -1.28 10.85
CA THR A 199 -8.71 -0.22 11.65
C THR A 199 -9.28 0.89 10.77
N ILE A 200 -8.61 1.24 9.68
CA ILE A 200 -9.10 2.19 8.68
C ILE A 200 -10.29 1.58 7.93
N LEU A 201 -10.19 0.32 7.50
CA LEU A 201 -11.27 -0.38 6.82
C LEU A 201 -12.53 -0.55 7.67
N ASP A 202 -12.38 -0.75 8.98
CA ASP A 202 -13.49 -0.83 9.93
C ASP A 202 -14.04 0.54 10.33
N HIS A 203 -13.55 1.64 9.72
CA HIS A 203 -13.88 3.02 10.08
C HIS A 203 -13.64 3.36 11.56
N LYS A 204 -12.79 2.59 12.25
CA LYS A 204 -12.39 2.87 13.65
C LYS A 204 -11.40 4.03 13.71
N GLN A 205 -10.66 4.25 12.64
CA GLN A 205 -9.74 5.38 12.48
C GLN A 205 -9.95 6.06 11.13
N VAL A 206 -9.87 7.39 11.17
CA VAL A 206 -9.99 8.29 10.01
C VAL A 206 -8.70 8.20 9.18
N THR A 207 -8.81 8.22 7.85
CA THR A 207 -7.64 8.19 6.96
C THR A 207 -6.74 9.42 7.17
N ILE A 208 -5.47 9.32 6.78
CA ILE A 208 -4.54 10.47 6.86
C ILE A 208 -5.07 11.65 6.03
N ILE A 209 -5.67 11.38 4.86
CA ILE A 209 -6.22 12.39 3.96
C ILE A 209 -7.35 13.16 4.66
N GLU A 210 -8.34 12.45 5.21
CA GLU A 210 -9.44 13.06 5.95
C GLU A 210 -8.94 13.84 7.17
N LYS A 211 -7.91 13.35 7.86
CA LYS A 211 -7.31 14.04 9.01
C LYS A 211 -6.62 15.34 8.62
N LEU A 212 -5.93 15.37 7.47
CA LEU A 212 -5.32 16.58 6.93
C LEU A 212 -6.36 17.62 6.53
N GLU A 213 -7.44 17.21 5.87
CA GLU A 213 -8.54 18.10 5.48
C GLU A 213 -9.27 18.68 6.70
N THR A 214 -9.48 17.86 7.72
CA THR A 214 -10.04 18.30 9.01
C THR A 214 -9.14 19.36 9.65
N ASN A 215 -7.82 19.09 9.74
CA ASN A 215 -6.87 20.05 10.33
C ASN A 215 -6.78 21.35 9.54
N ARG A 216 -6.83 21.28 8.21
CA ARG A 216 -6.85 22.46 7.33
C ARG A 216 -8.09 23.32 7.63
N THR A 217 -9.25 22.68 7.72
CA THR A 217 -10.52 23.35 8.00
C THR A 217 -10.52 23.99 9.39
N GLU A 218 -10.00 23.30 10.40
CA GLU A 218 -9.81 23.83 11.76
C GLU A 218 -8.91 25.07 11.78
N LYS A 219 -7.78 25.04 11.05
CA LYS A 219 -6.88 26.20 10.91
C LYS A 219 -7.56 27.40 10.27
N ILE A 220 -8.34 27.17 9.21
CA ILE A 220 -9.11 28.24 8.55
C ILE A 220 -10.12 28.85 9.53
N LYS A 221 -10.86 28.01 10.26
CA LYS A 221 -11.83 28.46 11.28
C LYS A 221 -11.14 29.27 12.38
N LEU A 222 -10.01 28.78 12.88
CA LEU A 222 -9.24 29.47 13.92
C LEU A 222 -8.73 30.83 13.43
N ASN A 223 -8.16 30.91 12.23
CA ASN A 223 -7.68 32.16 11.66
C ASN A 223 -8.83 33.17 11.45
N ARG A 224 -9.99 32.71 10.96
CA ARG A 224 -11.19 33.56 10.87
C ARG A 224 -11.62 34.08 12.24
N SER A 225 -11.66 33.22 13.26
CA SER A 225 -12.02 33.65 14.63
C SER A 225 -11.05 34.68 15.21
N ARG A 226 -9.76 34.62 14.84
CA ARG A 226 -8.75 35.60 15.26
C ARG A 226 -8.84 36.92 14.49
N LEU A 227 -9.28 36.88 13.23
CA LEU A 227 -9.43 38.08 12.41
C LEU A 227 -10.63 38.93 12.84
N ILE A 228 -11.71 38.30 13.34
CA ILE A 228 -12.91 39.00 13.83
C ILE A 228 -12.56 40.13 14.82
N PRO A 229 -11.88 39.89 15.96
CA PRO A 229 -11.58 40.95 16.92
C PRO A 229 -10.59 41.99 16.37
N ILE A 230 -9.68 41.62 15.46
CA ILE A 230 -8.78 42.59 14.82
C ILE A 230 -9.59 43.56 13.97
N ILE A 231 -10.54 43.05 13.18
CA ILE A 231 -11.43 43.85 12.35
C ILE A 231 -12.34 44.72 13.24
N GLU A 232 -12.89 44.16 14.32
CA GLU A 232 -13.68 44.92 15.29
C GLU A 232 -12.89 46.07 15.92
N CYS A 233 -11.63 45.84 16.30
CA CYS A 233 -10.74 46.90 16.78
C CYS A 233 -10.49 47.97 15.72
N VAL A 234 -10.27 47.59 14.46
CA VAL A 234 -10.10 48.56 13.36
C VAL A 234 -11.35 49.41 13.16
N ILE A 235 -12.54 48.80 13.20
CA ILE A 235 -13.82 49.51 13.12
C ILE A 235 -14.01 50.47 14.30
N LEU A 236 -13.74 50.00 15.52
CA LEU A 236 -13.84 50.81 16.74
C LEU A 236 -12.92 52.03 16.70
N CYS A 237 -11.66 51.84 16.32
CA CYS A 237 -10.70 52.93 16.15
C CYS A 237 -11.17 53.93 15.08
N GLY A 238 -11.72 53.44 13.96
CA GLY A 238 -12.30 54.28 12.92
C GLY A 238 -13.49 55.13 13.41
N GLN A 239 -14.38 54.54 14.21
CA GLN A 239 -15.53 55.24 14.79
C GLN A 239 -15.14 56.29 15.84
N GLN A 240 -14.04 56.06 16.56
CA GLN A 240 -13.54 56.95 17.59
C GLN A 240 -12.49 57.95 17.07
N GLU A 241 -12.22 57.97 15.76
CA GLU A 241 -11.16 58.78 15.13
C GLU A 241 -9.75 58.53 15.73
N ILE A 242 -9.52 57.32 16.23
CA ILE A 242 -8.23 56.90 16.80
C ILE A 242 -7.34 56.39 15.66
N ALA A 243 -6.14 56.97 15.57
CA ALA A 243 -5.15 56.51 14.60
C ALA A 243 -4.64 55.10 14.95
N LEU A 244 -4.61 54.19 13.96
CA LEU A 244 -4.05 52.83 14.12
C LEU A 244 -2.52 52.81 14.24
N ARG A 245 -1.86 53.94 13.95
CA ARG A 245 -0.41 54.10 14.04
C ARG A 245 0.00 54.67 15.40
N GLY A 246 1.16 54.27 15.89
CA GLY A 246 1.76 54.88 17.07
C GLY A 246 2.23 56.32 16.81
N HIS A 247 2.52 57.04 17.90
CA HIS A 247 3.05 58.41 17.87
C HIS A 247 4.46 58.52 17.25
N ARG A 248 5.21 57.40 17.19
CA ARG A 248 6.54 57.29 16.58
C ARG A 248 6.65 55.98 15.80
N ASP A 249 6.85 56.08 14.50
CA ASP A 249 7.17 54.94 13.62
C ASP A 249 8.68 54.87 13.28
N SER A 250 9.49 55.62 14.03
CA SER A 250 10.94 55.72 13.84
C SER A 250 11.68 54.73 14.74
N GLY A 251 11.92 53.54 14.20
CA GLY A 251 12.82 52.54 14.78
C GLY A 251 13.53 51.76 13.66
N LYS A 252 14.81 51.42 13.84
CA LYS A 252 15.51 50.54 12.89
C LYS A 252 14.82 49.17 12.90
N ILE A 253 14.27 48.78 11.76
CA ILE A 253 13.86 47.40 11.53
C ILE A 253 15.13 46.53 11.51
N ASN A 254 15.44 45.87 12.62
CA ASN A 254 16.51 44.88 12.65
C ASN A 254 15.98 43.64 11.92
N GLY A 255 16.15 43.62 10.59
CA GLY A 255 15.90 42.46 9.76
C GLY A 255 16.96 41.41 10.01
N ASN A 256 16.79 40.62 11.07
CA ASN A 256 17.44 39.31 11.16
C ASN A 256 16.50 38.29 10.51
N TYR A 257 16.60 38.19 9.18
CA TYR A 257 16.17 37.02 8.42
C TYR A 257 17.40 36.22 8.02
#